data_AF-A0AAW2DBZ7-F1
#
_entry.id   AF-A0AAW2DBZ7-F1
#
_cell.length_a   1.000
_cell.length_b   1.000
_cell.length_c   1.000
_cell.angle_alpha   90.00
_cell.angle_beta   90.00
_cell.angle_gamma   90.00
#
_symmetry.space_group_name_H-M   'P 1'
#
loop_
_entity.id
_entity.type
_entity.pdbx_description
1 polymer ?
#
loop_
_entity_poly.entity_id
_entity_poly.type
_entity_poly.pdbx_seq_one_letter_code
_entity_poly.pdbx_strand_id
1 'polypeptide(L)'
;MTTVTTGELLELAEKNVKLAVVEDMAEQFEEAYKLYMKALEYAGTYLFYENNPWLKKQNRQLFLGHYRRATKIRGRHHLHGPSLSNRAESGLGLTESNVKLSDVGGLQACKEVLVEAAIVPIENPQFFTGKRQPWKAMLLYGPPGTGKIYLANAIATETGSTFFSVSTSEIVSKWMGESEKQVSILFQRARDAAPSIIFIDEIDSLCGSRGQKNENEASRRIKTELLV
;
A
#
# COMPACT_ATOMS: atom_id res chain seq x y z
N MET A 1 32.94 -9.18 -9.90
CA MET A 1 31.62 -8.61 -9.62
C MET A 1 31.79 -7.11 -9.56
N THR A 2 31.42 -6.40 -10.62
CA THR A 2 31.48 -4.94 -10.69
C THR A 2 30.41 -4.37 -9.75
N THR A 3 30.84 -3.57 -8.76
CA THR A 3 29.93 -2.87 -7.86
C THR A 3 29.25 -1.75 -8.64
N VAL A 4 28.02 -1.99 -9.09
CA VAL A 4 27.20 -0.96 -9.75
C VAL A 4 26.93 0.14 -8.74
N THR A 5 27.28 1.37 -9.07
CA THR A 5 27.09 2.53 -8.19
C THR A 5 25.62 2.97 -8.20
N THR A 6 25.20 3.69 -7.15
CA THR A 6 23.83 4.22 -7.04
C THR A 6 23.47 5.13 -8.22
N GLY A 7 24.42 5.89 -8.77
CA GLY A 7 24.21 6.73 -9.95
C GLY A 7 23.96 5.92 -11.23
N GLU A 8 24.72 4.85 -11.45
CA GLU A 8 24.54 3.95 -12.60
C GLU A 8 23.16 3.26 -12.60
N LEU A 9 22.61 2.95 -11.42
CA LEU A 9 21.26 2.39 -11.31
C LEU A 9 20.18 3.36 -11.82
N LEU A 10 20.30 4.65 -11.51
CA LEU A 10 19.35 5.65 -11.97
C LEU A 10 19.43 5.84 -13.49
N GLU A 11 20.64 5.93 -14.04
CA GLU A 11 20.84 6.04 -15.50
C GLU A 11 20.28 4.82 -16.25
N LEU A 12 20.50 3.61 -15.71
CA LEU A 12 19.92 2.38 -16.26
C LEU A 12 18.39 2.42 -16.19
N ALA A 13 17.81 2.89 -15.09
CA ALA A 13 16.36 3.03 -14.96
C ALA A 13 15.81 3.98 -16.03
N GLU A 14 16.36 5.18 -16.17
CA GLU A 14 15.93 6.19 -17.14
C GLU A 14 16.08 5.71 -18.59
N LYS A 15 17.17 5.02 -18.91
CA LYS A 15 17.38 4.43 -20.23
C LYS A 15 16.29 3.42 -20.58
N ASN A 16 15.95 2.52 -19.65
CA ASN A 16 14.91 1.52 -19.89
C ASN A 16 13.53 2.17 -19.95
N VAL A 17 13.23 3.22 -19.17
CA VAL A 17 11.98 3.99 -19.32
C VAL A 17 11.85 4.57 -20.72
N LYS A 18 12.90 5.21 -21.25
CA LYS A 18 12.86 5.81 -22.59
C LYS A 18 12.54 4.76 -23.66
N LEU A 19 13.19 3.60 -23.58
CA LEU A 19 12.90 2.48 -24.49
C LEU A 19 11.48 1.96 -24.30
N ALA A 20 11.03 1.78 -23.06
CA ALA A 20 9.68 1.31 -22.75
C ALA A 20 8.59 2.22 -23.33
N VAL A 21 8.77 3.54 -23.25
CA VAL A 21 7.83 4.52 -23.81
C VAL A 21 7.78 4.44 -25.34
N VAL A 22 8.92 4.23 -26.00
CA VAL A 22 8.96 4.05 -27.45
C VAL A 22 8.18 2.81 -27.87
N GLU A 23 8.40 1.68 -27.20
CA GLU A 23 7.66 0.43 -27.47
C GLU A 23 6.16 0.56 -27.14
N ASP A 24 5.82 1.28 -26.06
CA ASP A 24 4.44 1.54 -25.67
C ASP A 24 3.69 2.39 -26.72
N MET A 25 4.37 3.39 -27.29
CA MET A 25 3.85 4.19 -28.40
C MET A 25 3.76 3.40 -29.71
N ALA A 26 4.63 2.40 -29.90
CA ALA A 26 4.61 1.50 -31.05
C ALA A 26 3.61 0.33 -30.89
N GLU A 27 2.80 0.34 -29.83
CA GLU A 27 1.84 -0.71 -29.47
C GLU A 27 2.47 -2.10 -29.26
N GLN A 28 3.79 -2.14 -29.02
CA GLN A 28 4.53 -3.35 -28.65
C GLN A 28 4.43 -3.59 -27.14
N PHE A 29 3.20 -3.85 -26.67
CA PHE A 29 2.86 -3.86 -25.25
C PHE A 29 3.63 -4.88 -24.40
N GLU A 30 3.99 -6.03 -24.98
CA GLU A 30 4.75 -7.05 -24.25
C GLU A 30 6.19 -6.59 -23.97
N GLU A 31 6.87 -6.04 -24.97
CA GLU A 31 8.23 -5.50 -24.83
C GLU A 31 8.25 -4.22 -24.00
N ALA A 32 7.26 -3.35 -24.20
CA ALA A 32 7.05 -2.17 -23.35
C ALA A 32 6.92 -2.57 -21.88
N TYR A 33 6.11 -3.60 -21.58
CA TYR A 33 5.94 -4.10 -20.21
C TYR A 33 7.26 -4.63 -19.64
N LYS A 34 8.01 -5.47 -20.39
CA LYS A 34 9.31 -5.99 -19.95
C LYS A 34 10.31 -4.87 -19.64
N LEU A 35 10.37 -3.86 -20.51
CA LEU A 35 11.26 -2.70 -20.33
C LEU A 35 10.83 -1.82 -19.15
N TYR A 36 9.53 -1.61 -18.95
CA TYR A 36 9.03 -0.92 -17.77
C TYR A 36 9.41 -1.65 -16.48
N MET A 37 9.19 -2.97 -16.40
CA MET A 37 9.54 -3.75 -15.21
C MET A 37 11.04 -3.72 -14.94
N LYS A 38 11.87 -3.80 -15.98
CA LYS A 38 13.33 -3.68 -15.86
C LYS A 38 13.76 -2.29 -15.37
N ALA A 39 13.14 -1.23 -15.88
CA ALA A 39 13.38 0.13 -15.41
C ALA A 39 13.03 0.29 -13.93
N LEU A 40 11.87 -0.25 -13.53
CA LEU A 40 11.37 -0.19 -12.16
C LEU A 40 12.23 -0.99 -11.19
N GLU A 41 12.82 -2.10 -11.62
CA GLU A 41 13.75 -2.89 -10.81
C GLU A 41 15.02 -2.07 -10.45
N TYR A 42 15.60 -1.40 -11.44
CA TYR A 42 16.74 -0.50 -11.21
C TYR A 42 16.35 0.72 -10.37
N ALA A 43 15.21 1.34 -10.68
CA ALA A 43 14.70 2.50 -9.95
C ALA A 43 14.42 2.18 -8.48
N GLY A 44 13.77 1.06 -8.20
CA GLY A 44 13.47 0.62 -6.85
C GLY A 44 14.74 0.32 -6.06
N THR A 45 15.71 -0.35 -6.69
CA THR A 45 17.02 -0.59 -6.05
C THR A 45 17.76 0.72 -5.78
N TYR A 46 17.77 1.66 -6.73
CA TYR A 46 18.31 3.01 -6.54
C TYR A 46 17.65 3.72 -5.36
N LEU A 47 16.31 3.80 -5.34
CA LEU A 47 15.56 4.48 -4.30
C LEU A 47 15.74 3.84 -2.92
N PHE A 48 15.98 2.53 -2.86
CA PHE A 48 16.27 1.85 -1.61
C PHE A 48 17.56 2.39 -0.97
N TYR A 49 18.61 2.59 -1.77
CA TYR A 49 19.92 3.08 -1.32
C TYR A 49 20.07 4.61 -1.35
N GLU A 50 19.16 5.34 -1.99
CA GLU A 50 19.18 6.80 -2.02
C GLU A 50 18.89 7.37 -0.61
N ASN A 51 19.85 8.17 -0.12
CA ASN A 51 19.82 8.78 1.20
C ASN A 51 19.29 10.22 1.16
N ASN A 52 19.30 10.88 0.00
CA ASN A 52 18.75 12.22 -0.16
C ASN A 52 17.20 12.17 -0.19
N PRO A 53 16.49 12.70 0.83
CA PRO A 53 15.03 12.60 0.92
C PRO A 53 14.29 13.30 -0.23
N TRP A 54 14.84 14.40 -0.74
CA TRP A 54 14.23 15.17 -1.82
C TRP A 54 14.30 14.43 -3.15
N LEU A 55 15.50 13.94 -3.52
CA LEU A 55 15.69 13.12 -4.73
C LEU A 55 14.87 11.84 -4.66
N LYS A 56 14.88 11.16 -3.50
CA LYS A 56 14.10 9.95 -3.28
C LYS A 56 12.60 10.19 -3.50
N LYS A 57 12.05 11.31 -3.01
CA LYS A 57 10.65 11.67 -3.20
C LYS A 57 10.32 11.98 -4.66
N GLN A 58 11.14 12.82 -5.30
CA GLN A 58 10.94 13.21 -6.71
C GLN A 58 11.02 12.02 -7.65
N ASN A 59 12.09 11.22 -7.54
CA ASN A 59 12.31 10.07 -8.40
C ASN A 59 11.26 8.98 -8.14
N ARG A 60 10.86 8.75 -6.88
CA ARG A 60 9.75 7.83 -6.58
C ARG A 60 8.47 8.24 -7.30
N GLN A 61 8.09 9.51 -7.26
CA GLN A 61 6.87 9.98 -7.92
C GLN A 61 6.93 9.76 -9.44
N LEU A 62 8.09 10.02 -10.05
CA LEU A 62 8.32 9.77 -11.47
C LEU A 62 8.13 8.28 -11.82
N PHE A 63 8.83 7.39 -11.11
CA PHE A 63 8.79 5.95 -11.41
C PHE A 63 7.46 5.30 -11.07
N LEU A 64 6.71 5.79 -10.07
CA LEU A 64 5.35 5.32 -9.80
C LEU A 64 4.40 5.60 -10.97
N GLY A 65 4.59 6.68 -11.73
CA GLY A 65 3.84 6.94 -12.96
C GLY A 65 4.05 5.83 -13.99
N HIS A 66 5.29 5.38 -14.17
CA HIS A 66 5.63 4.28 -15.06
C HIS A 66 5.12 2.93 -14.55
N TYR A 67 5.17 2.67 -13.25
CA TYR A 67 4.56 1.48 -12.64
C TYR A 67 3.06 1.39 -12.95
N ARG A 68 2.32 2.49 -12.75
CA ARG A 68 0.87 2.55 -13.08
C ARG A 68 0.60 2.30 -14.57
N ARG A 69 1.46 2.79 -15.46
CA ARG A 69 1.32 2.51 -16.90
C ARG A 69 1.55 1.02 -17.18
N ALA A 70 2.61 0.44 -16.62
CA ALA A 70 2.96 -0.96 -16.79
C ALA A 70 1.87 -1.92 -16.28
N THR A 71 1.32 -1.67 -15.08
CA THR A 71 0.22 -2.49 -14.53
C THR A 71 -1.06 -2.39 -15.35
N LYS A 72 -1.35 -1.22 -15.92
CA LYS A 72 -2.49 -1.02 -16.83
C LYS A 72 -2.32 -1.78 -18.14
N ILE A 73 -1.11 -1.80 -18.71
CA ILE A 73 -0.79 -2.61 -19.91
C ILE A 73 -0.95 -4.10 -19.59
N ARG A 74 -0.36 -4.55 -18.47
CA ARG A 74 -0.46 -5.93 -17.99
C ARG A 74 -1.91 -6.40 -17.87
N GLY A 75 -2.76 -5.60 -17.20
CA GLY A 75 -4.16 -5.94 -16.97
C GLY A 75 -5.00 -6.01 -18.25
N ARG A 76 -4.85 -5.04 -19.16
CA ARG A 76 -5.63 -5.01 -20.42
C ARG A 76 -5.26 -6.15 -21.37
N HIS A 77 -3.98 -6.48 -21.44
CA HIS A 77 -3.45 -7.44 -22.42
C HIS A 77 -3.13 -8.81 -21.80
N HIS A 78 -3.52 -9.04 -20.53
CA HIS A 78 -3.31 -10.30 -19.81
C HIS A 78 -1.85 -10.80 -19.86
N LEU A 79 -0.91 -9.86 -19.80
CA LEU A 79 0.51 -10.17 -19.95
C LEU A 79 1.03 -10.86 -18.68
N HIS A 80 1.87 -11.86 -18.91
CA HIS A 80 2.65 -12.53 -17.86
C HIS A 80 4.11 -12.10 -18.02
N GLY A 81 4.74 -11.65 -16.95
CA GLY A 81 6.11 -11.14 -17.05
C GLY A 81 6.78 -10.94 -15.71
N PRO A 82 8.02 -10.42 -15.72
CA PRO A 82 8.87 -10.36 -14.54
C PRO A 82 8.24 -9.51 -13.44
N SER A 83 8.22 -10.05 -12.22
CA SER A 83 7.85 -9.31 -11.01
C SER A 83 9.06 -8.52 -10.47
N LEU A 84 8.79 -7.48 -9.69
CA LEU A 84 9.84 -6.73 -9.01
C LEU A 84 10.41 -7.56 -7.85
N SER A 85 11.66 -7.32 -7.50
CA SER A 85 12.20 -7.87 -6.25
C SER A 85 11.65 -7.11 -5.04
N ASN A 86 11.55 -7.78 -3.89
CA ASN A 86 11.12 -7.15 -2.63
C ASN A 86 11.91 -5.87 -2.30
N ARG A 87 13.19 -5.82 -2.69
CA ARG A 87 14.05 -4.65 -2.51
C ARG A 87 13.57 -3.49 -3.37
N ALA A 88 13.32 -3.74 -4.65
CA ALA A 88 12.83 -2.73 -5.57
C ALA A 88 11.42 -2.24 -5.17
N GLU A 89 10.54 -3.15 -4.77
CA GLU A 89 9.20 -2.82 -4.25
C GLU A 89 9.28 -1.92 -3.02
N SER A 90 10.13 -2.26 -2.05
CA SER A 90 10.35 -1.42 -0.86
C SER A 90 10.89 -0.03 -1.22
N GLY A 91 11.82 0.05 -2.17
CA GLY A 91 12.40 1.31 -2.64
C GLY A 91 11.39 2.20 -3.34
N LEU A 92 10.50 1.62 -4.15
CA LEU A 92 9.38 2.34 -4.79
C LEU A 92 8.23 2.65 -3.82
N GLY A 93 8.20 1.99 -2.65
CA GLY A 93 7.07 2.06 -1.73
C GLY A 93 5.85 1.30 -2.26
N LEU A 94 6.08 0.29 -3.08
CA LEU A 94 5.06 -0.62 -3.63
C LEU A 94 4.79 -1.76 -2.65
N THR A 95 4.69 -1.49 -1.36
CA THR A 95 4.27 -2.47 -0.36
C THR A 95 2.79 -2.87 -0.52
N GLU A 96 2.25 -2.84 -1.74
CA GLU A 96 1.18 -3.71 -2.17
C GLU A 96 1.78 -5.10 -2.28
N SER A 97 1.89 -5.76 -1.13
CA SER A 97 2.15 -7.18 -1.10
C SER A 97 1.12 -7.84 -2.01
N ASN A 98 1.57 -8.35 -3.15
CA ASN A 98 0.75 -8.93 -4.22
C ASN A 98 0.18 -10.32 -3.80
N VAL A 99 -0.18 -10.43 -2.53
CA VAL A 99 -0.77 -11.57 -1.85
C VAL A 99 -2.20 -11.65 -2.33
N LYS A 100 -2.59 -12.78 -2.89
CA LYS A 100 -3.98 -13.06 -3.24
C LYS A 100 -4.71 -13.64 -2.05
N LEU A 101 -6.03 -13.51 -2.03
CA LEU A 101 -6.85 -14.13 -0.98
C LEU A 101 -6.76 -15.67 -1.03
N SER A 102 -6.41 -16.23 -2.19
CA SER A 102 -6.10 -17.65 -2.39
C SER A 102 -4.83 -18.11 -1.65
N ASP A 103 -3.88 -17.21 -1.41
CA ASP A 103 -2.58 -17.54 -0.80
C ASP A 103 -2.70 -17.65 0.73
N VAL A 104 -3.79 -17.13 1.31
CA VAL A 104 -4.08 -17.23 2.73
C VAL A 104 -4.62 -18.63 3.05
N GLY A 105 -3.95 -19.41 3.89
CA GLY A 105 -4.47 -20.71 4.32
C GLY A 105 -5.60 -20.60 5.36
N GLY A 106 -6.68 -21.37 5.21
CA GLY A 106 -7.75 -21.47 6.20
C GLY A 106 -8.61 -20.20 6.36
N LEU A 107 -9.11 -19.95 7.57
CA LEU A 107 -9.91 -18.75 7.96
C LEU A 107 -11.15 -18.50 7.10
N GLN A 108 -11.79 -19.54 6.56
CA GLN A 108 -12.85 -19.44 5.56
C GLN A 108 -13.99 -18.48 5.97
N ALA A 109 -14.52 -18.62 7.18
CA ALA A 109 -15.56 -17.74 7.68
C ALA A 109 -15.13 -16.27 7.77
N CYS A 110 -13.88 -16.01 8.16
CA CYS A 110 -13.33 -14.65 8.23
C CYS A 110 -13.14 -14.06 6.83
N LYS A 111 -12.65 -14.86 5.89
CA LYS A 111 -12.51 -14.47 4.49
C LYS A 111 -13.85 -14.10 3.87
N GLU A 112 -14.88 -14.92 4.05
CA GLU A 112 -16.22 -14.67 3.53
C GLU A 112 -16.78 -13.33 4.03
N VAL A 113 -16.65 -13.08 5.34
CA VAL A 113 -17.08 -11.82 5.96
C VAL A 113 -16.27 -10.62 5.40
N LEU A 114 -14.96 -10.76 5.22
CA LEU A 114 -14.12 -9.71 4.64
C LEU A 114 -14.45 -9.43 3.17
N VAL A 115 -14.72 -10.48 2.38
CA VAL A 115 -15.16 -10.34 0.99
C VAL A 115 -16.49 -9.59 0.94
N GLU A 116 -17.47 -9.99 1.74
CA GLU A 116 -18.79 -9.33 1.78
C GLU A 116 -18.68 -7.87 2.25
N ALA A 117 -17.80 -7.59 3.20
CA ALA A 117 -17.65 -6.26 3.77
C ALA A 117 -16.83 -5.29 2.90
N ALA A 118 -15.80 -5.78 2.22
CA ALA A 118 -14.82 -4.94 1.51
C ALA A 118 -14.91 -5.04 -0.02
N ILE A 119 -15.11 -6.24 -0.58
CA ILE A 119 -15.11 -6.48 -2.04
C ILE A 119 -16.48 -6.17 -2.63
N VAL A 120 -17.54 -6.77 -2.07
CA VAL A 120 -18.91 -6.67 -2.61
C VAL A 120 -19.40 -5.22 -2.75
N PRO A 121 -19.11 -4.27 -1.85
CA PRO A 121 -19.51 -2.88 -2.04
C PRO A 121 -18.80 -2.16 -3.19
N ILE A 122 -17.57 -2.58 -3.53
CA ILE A 122 -16.80 -2.02 -4.64
C ILE A 122 -17.31 -2.59 -5.97
N GLU A 123 -17.57 -3.90 -6.02
CA GLU A 123 -18.05 -4.57 -7.23
C GLU A 123 -19.52 -4.28 -7.54
N ASN A 124 -20.35 -4.14 -6.50
CA ASN A 124 -21.80 -3.97 -6.63
C ASN A 124 -22.33 -2.75 -5.85
N PRO A 125 -21.88 -1.53 -6.17
CA PRO A 125 -22.26 -0.31 -5.45
C PRO A 125 -23.77 -0.05 -5.46
N GLN A 126 -24.50 -0.57 -6.47
CA GLN A 126 -25.96 -0.45 -6.59
C GLN A 126 -26.73 -1.03 -5.40
N PHE A 127 -26.19 -2.04 -4.72
CA PHE A 127 -26.83 -2.65 -3.55
C PHE A 127 -26.64 -1.86 -2.26
N PHE A 128 -25.71 -0.88 -2.25
CA PHE A 128 -25.36 -0.09 -1.07
C PHE A 128 -25.86 1.35 -1.18
N THR A 129 -27.15 1.48 -1.48
CA THR A 129 -27.85 2.76 -1.54
C THR A 129 -28.87 2.89 -0.39
N GLY A 130 -29.12 4.12 0.05
CA GLY A 130 -30.06 4.39 1.14
C GLY A 130 -29.59 3.84 2.49
N LYS A 131 -30.39 2.96 3.12
CA LYS A 131 -30.09 2.43 4.46
C LYS A 131 -28.98 1.38 4.48
N ARG A 132 -28.76 0.68 3.37
CA ARG A 132 -27.70 -0.32 3.26
C ARG A 132 -26.41 0.41 2.87
N GLN A 133 -25.48 0.50 3.82
CA GLN A 133 -24.21 1.19 3.66
C GLN A 133 -23.05 0.19 3.77
N PRO A 134 -21.93 0.43 3.07
CA PRO A 134 -20.73 -0.40 3.23
C PRO A 134 -20.21 -0.31 4.67
N TRP A 135 -19.49 -1.35 5.08
CA TRP A 135 -18.91 -1.38 6.41
C TRP A 135 -17.77 -0.35 6.49
N LYS A 136 -17.79 0.47 7.54
CA LYS A 136 -16.78 1.52 7.72
C LYS A 136 -15.51 1.04 8.42
N ALA A 137 -15.63 0.00 9.23
CA ALA A 137 -14.54 -0.53 10.04
C ALA A 137 -14.76 -2.01 10.37
N MET A 138 -13.66 -2.73 10.51
CA MET A 138 -13.63 -4.15 10.88
C MET A 138 -12.54 -4.37 11.91
N LEU A 139 -12.79 -5.24 12.90
CA LEU A 139 -11.82 -5.59 13.92
C LEU A 139 -11.41 -7.05 13.74
N LEU A 140 -10.13 -7.27 13.45
CA LEU A 140 -9.53 -8.60 13.42
C LEU A 140 -8.81 -8.86 14.75
N TYR A 141 -9.25 -9.88 15.48
CA TYR A 141 -8.64 -10.26 16.76
C TYR A 141 -8.24 -11.74 16.78
N GLY A 142 -7.32 -12.09 17.67
CA GLY A 142 -6.88 -13.47 17.90
C GLY A 142 -5.40 -13.55 18.29
N PRO A 143 -4.86 -14.75 18.51
CA PRO A 143 -3.44 -14.94 18.85
C PRO A 143 -2.48 -14.30 17.83
N PRO A 144 -1.26 -13.92 18.24
CA PRO A 144 -0.22 -13.46 17.31
C PRO A 144 0.13 -14.57 16.31
N GLY A 145 0.57 -14.20 15.10
CA GLY A 145 0.96 -15.16 14.06
C GLY A 145 -0.18 -15.83 13.29
N THR A 146 -1.43 -15.40 13.49
CA THR A 146 -2.61 -15.94 12.78
C THR A 146 -2.89 -15.30 11.41
N GLY A 147 -1.94 -14.51 10.89
CA GLY A 147 -2.04 -13.95 9.54
C GLY A 147 -2.99 -12.75 9.38
N LYS A 148 -3.36 -12.03 10.45
CA LYS A 148 -4.25 -10.85 10.38
C LYS A 148 -3.76 -9.77 9.39
N ILE A 149 -2.49 -9.40 9.50
CA ILE A 149 -1.86 -8.41 8.59
C ILE A 149 -1.85 -8.96 7.16
N TYR A 150 -1.47 -10.24 7.01
CA TYR A 150 -1.39 -10.91 5.72
C TYR A 150 -2.76 -10.99 5.01
N LEU A 151 -3.83 -11.23 5.77
CA LEU A 151 -5.22 -11.24 5.29
C LEU A 151 -5.71 -9.84 4.89
N ALA A 152 -5.41 -8.81 5.68
CA ALA A 152 -5.77 -7.44 5.34
C ALA A 152 -5.10 -6.98 4.03
N ASN A 153 -3.81 -7.32 3.88
CA ASN A 153 -3.06 -7.12 2.65
C ASN A 153 -3.68 -7.86 1.46
N ALA A 154 -4.08 -9.12 1.64
CA ALA A 154 -4.72 -9.89 0.57
C ALA A 154 -6.02 -9.25 0.07
N ILE A 155 -6.86 -8.74 0.98
CA ILE A 155 -8.09 -8.04 0.63
C ILE A 155 -7.80 -6.72 -0.11
N ALA A 156 -6.75 -5.99 0.27
CA ALA A 156 -6.34 -4.78 -0.44
C ALA A 156 -5.94 -5.09 -1.89
N THR A 157 -5.21 -6.19 -2.10
CA THR A 157 -4.83 -6.67 -3.43
C THR A 157 -6.05 -7.05 -4.28
N GLU A 158 -6.98 -7.85 -3.73
CA GLU A 158 -8.19 -8.26 -4.47
C GLU A 158 -9.07 -7.08 -4.85
N THR A 159 -9.17 -6.07 -3.98
CA THR A 159 -9.96 -4.85 -4.25
C THR A 159 -9.23 -3.84 -5.13
N GLY A 160 -7.93 -4.02 -5.40
CA GLY A 160 -7.09 -3.00 -6.02
C GLY A 160 -7.04 -1.69 -5.22
N SER A 161 -7.22 -1.76 -3.90
CA SER A 161 -7.28 -0.60 -3.02
C SER A 161 -5.90 -0.18 -2.55
N THR A 162 -5.71 1.14 -2.39
CA THR A 162 -4.52 1.68 -1.74
C THR A 162 -4.46 1.21 -0.28
N PHE A 163 -3.39 0.51 0.11
CA PHE A 163 -3.23 0.01 1.48
C PHE A 163 -2.36 0.93 2.33
N PHE A 164 -2.93 1.46 3.41
CA PHE A 164 -2.23 2.26 4.41
C PHE A 164 -2.03 1.42 5.67
N SER A 165 -0.80 0.96 5.92
CA SER A 165 -0.45 0.26 7.15
C SER A 165 0.14 1.24 8.16
N VAL A 166 -0.42 1.28 9.36
CA VAL A 166 0.05 2.13 10.45
C VAL A 166 0.06 1.32 11.74
N SER A 167 1.18 1.33 12.48
CA SER A 167 1.21 0.80 13.84
C SER A 167 0.83 1.89 14.83
N THR A 168 0.05 1.53 15.83
CA THR A 168 -0.27 2.44 16.95
C THR A 168 0.98 3.01 17.62
N SER A 169 1.99 2.18 17.85
CA SER A 169 3.22 2.62 18.51
C SER A 169 3.96 3.67 17.69
N GLU A 170 3.87 3.61 16.36
CA GLU A 170 4.38 4.65 15.46
C GLU A 170 3.60 5.95 15.57
N ILE A 171 2.27 5.91 15.73
CA ILE A 171 1.40 7.09 15.93
C ILE A 171 1.67 7.78 17.27
N VAL A 172 2.10 7.04 18.30
CA VAL A 172 2.39 7.62 19.63
C VAL A 172 3.83 8.14 19.72
N SER A 173 4.81 7.43 19.17
CA SER A 173 6.25 7.71 19.37
C SER A 173 6.83 8.81 18.49
N LYS A 174 6.46 8.89 17.20
CA LYS A 174 6.96 9.95 16.28
C LYS A 174 6.28 11.31 16.49
N TRP A 175 5.24 11.39 17.33
CA TRP A 175 4.24 12.45 17.25
C TRP A 175 3.91 13.11 18.60
N MET A 176 4.88 13.25 19.49
CA MET A 176 4.73 14.13 20.66
C MET A 176 4.59 15.59 20.18
N GLY A 177 3.35 16.05 19.96
CA GLY A 177 3.01 17.44 19.66
C GLY A 177 2.07 17.67 18.47
N GLU A 178 2.09 16.81 17.44
CA GLU A 178 1.29 16.94 16.20
C GLU A 178 0.48 15.68 15.82
N SER A 179 0.28 14.75 16.75
CA SER A 179 -0.38 13.46 16.46
C SER A 179 -1.78 13.58 15.84
N GLU A 180 -2.60 14.53 16.31
CA GLU A 180 -3.97 14.76 15.80
C GLU A 180 -3.99 15.14 14.32
N LYS A 181 -3.18 16.14 13.93
CA LYS A 181 -3.09 16.64 12.56
C LYS A 181 -2.73 15.53 11.56
N GLN A 182 -1.98 14.55 12.03
CA GLN A 182 -1.37 13.54 11.18
C GLN A 182 -2.27 12.32 10.99
N VAL A 183 -3.07 11.99 12.01
CA VAL A 183 -4.25 11.12 11.85
C VAL A 183 -5.22 11.74 10.85
N SER A 184 -5.53 13.03 10.98
CA SER A 184 -6.40 13.74 10.03
C SER A 184 -5.82 13.72 8.61
N ILE A 185 -4.50 13.96 8.45
CA ILE A 185 -3.81 13.84 7.14
C ILE A 185 -3.86 12.40 6.60
N LEU A 186 -3.71 11.37 7.43
CA LEU A 186 -3.80 9.97 7.02
C LEU A 186 -5.17 9.67 6.42
N PHE A 187 -6.24 10.02 7.13
CA PHE A 187 -7.61 9.84 6.63
C PHE A 187 -7.88 10.69 5.40
N GLN A 188 -7.35 11.91 5.32
CA GLN A 188 -7.48 12.73 4.12
C GLN A 188 -6.81 12.09 2.91
N ARG A 189 -5.57 11.60 3.07
CA ARG A 189 -4.85 10.89 2.00
C ARG A 189 -5.57 9.61 1.58
N ALA A 190 -6.15 8.88 2.53
CA ALA A 190 -6.94 7.69 2.21
C ALA A 190 -8.18 8.05 1.38
N ARG A 191 -8.89 9.13 1.75
CA ARG A 191 -10.02 9.65 0.95
C ARG A 191 -9.60 10.09 -0.45
N ASP A 192 -8.46 10.77 -0.58
CA ASP A 192 -7.94 11.23 -1.88
C ASP A 192 -7.46 10.05 -2.76
N ALA A 193 -7.07 8.93 -2.15
CA ALA A 193 -6.58 7.72 -2.80
C ALA A 193 -7.63 6.60 -2.89
N ALA A 194 -8.92 6.93 -2.76
CA ALA A 194 -10.01 5.95 -2.80
C ALA A 194 -10.03 5.17 -4.14
N PRO A 195 -10.28 3.84 -4.12
CA PRO A 195 -10.59 3.01 -2.96
C PRO A 195 -9.35 2.73 -2.08
N SER A 196 -9.53 2.74 -0.76
CA SER A 196 -8.41 2.64 0.19
C SER A 196 -8.77 1.83 1.44
N ILE A 197 -7.80 1.10 1.98
CA ILE A 197 -7.90 0.37 3.25
C ILE A 197 -6.85 0.92 4.20
N ILE A 198 -7.28 1.34 5.41
CA ILE A 198 -6.37 1.70 6.50
C ILE A 198 -6.31 0.52 7.47
N PHE A 199 -5.13 -0.05 7.64
CA PHE A 199 -4.85 -1.10 8.61
C PHE A 199 -4.11 -0.50 9.80
N ILE A 200 -4.73 -0.58 10.98
CA ILE A 200 -4.15 -0.12 12.24
C ILE A 200 -3.74 -1.34 13.07
N ASP A 201 -2.43 -1.55 13.20
CA ASP A 201 -1.89 -2.62 14.03
C ASP A 201 -1.79 -2.21 15.50
N GLU A 202 -1.86 -3.22 16.38
CA GLU A 202 -1.76 -3.06 17.84
C GLU A 202 -2.73 -1.99 18.38
N ILE A 203 -3.96 -1.93 17.85
CA ILE A 203 -4.96 -0.92 18.25
C ILE A 203 -5.30 -1.01 19.75
N ASP A 204 -5.12 -2.17 20.36
CA ASP A 204 -5.24 -2.41 21.79
C ASP A 204 -4.27 -1.54 22.61
N SER A 205 -3.10 -1.20 22.05
CA SER A 205 -2.16 -0.27 22.70
C SER A 205 -2.66 1.19 22.72
N LEU A 206 -3.57 1.59 21.82
CA LEU A 206 -4.35 2.82 21.99
C LEU A 206 -5.46 2.60 23.01
N CYS A 207 -6.19 1.49 22.91
CA CYS A 207 -7.47 1.25 23.62
C CYS A 207 -7.37 0.84 25.10
N GLY A 208 -6.31 1.20 25.83
CA GLY A 208 -6.24 1.00 27.28
C GLY A 208 -7.48 1.55 28.00
N SER A 209 -7.99 0.81 29.00
CA SER A 209 -9.21 1.16 29.76
C SER A 209 -9.16 2.60 30.26
N ARG A 210 -10.17 3.40 29.88
CA ARG A 210 -10.38 4.76 30.42
C ARG A 210 -10.38 4.69 31.94
N GLY A 211 -9.47 5.42 32.60
CA GLY A 211 -9.45 5.55 34.06
C GLY A 211 -8.27 4.92 34.80
N GLN A 212 -7.30 4.29 34.13
CA GLN A 212 -6.00 4.05 34.78
C GLN A 212 -5.29 5.40 35.03
N LYS A 213 -4.80 5.61 36.26
CA LYS A 213 -4.17 6.85 36.73
C LYS A 213 -2.93 7.32 35.92
N ASN A 214 -2.45 6.53 34.96
CA ASN A 214 -1.30 6.82 34.08
C ASN A 214 -1.68 6.89 32.59
N GLU A 215 -2.93 7.22 32.24
CA GLU A 215 -3.29 7.38 30.82
C GLU A 215 -2.58 8.60 30.21
N ASN A 216 -1.70 8.35 29.25
CA ASN A 216 -0.89 9.36 28.59
C ASN A 216 -1.79 10.32 27.79
N GLU A 217 -1.66 11.64 27.98
CA GLU A 217 -2.54 12.66 27.38
C GLU A 217 -2.57 12.58 25.85
N ALA A 218 -1.43 12.23 25.24
CA ALA A 218 -1.31 11.99 23.80
C ALA A 218 -2.23 10.86 23.30
N SER A 219 -2.39 9.79 24.08
CA SER A 219 -3.28 8.66 23.73
C SER A 219 -4.75 9.09 23.74
N ARG A 220 -5.18 9.92 24.70
CA ARG A 220 -6.56 10.45 24.76
C ARG A 220 -6.91 11.31 23.56
N ARG A 221 -5.98 12.16 23.13
CA ARG A 221 -6.12 13.04 21.98
C ARG A 221 -6.29 12.24 20.68
N ILE A 222 -5.42 11.24 20.46
CA ILE A 222 -5.52 10.33 19.30
C ILE A 222 -6.85 9.56 19.29
N LYS A 223 -7.29 9.03 20.44
CA LYS A 223 -8.60 8.35 20.55
C LYS A 223 -9.76 9.25 20.14
N THR A 224 -9.67 10.54 20.45
CA THR A 224 -10.73 11.49 20.13
C THR A 224 -10.76 11.73 18.63
N GLU A 225 -9.61 11.95 18.00
CA GLU A 225 -9.52 12.17 16.55
C GLU A 225 -9.93 10.94 15.72
N LEU A 226 -9.66 9.72 16.20
CA LEU A 226 -10.12 8.48 15.54
C LEU A 226 -11.66 8.29 15.58
N LEU A 227 -12.35 8.98 16.48
CA LEU A 227 -13.81 8.89 16.65
C LEU A 227 -14.57 9.99 15.90
N VAL A 228 -13.87 11.00 15.38
CA VAL A 228 -14.41 12.14 14.62
C VAL A 228 -14.51 11.78 13.14
#